data_AF-A0A9X4HKB6-F1
#
_entry.id   AF-A0A9X4HKB6-F1
#
_cell.length_a   1.000
_cell.length_b   1.000
_cell.length_c   1.000
_cell.angle_alpha   90.00
_cell.angle_beta   90.00
_cell.angle_gamma   90.00
#
_symmetry.space_group_name_H-M   'P 1'
#
loop_
_entity.id
_entity.type
_entity.pdbx_description
1 polymer ?
#
loop_
_entity_poly.entity_id
_entity_poly.type
_entity_poly.pdbx_seq_one_letter_code
_entity_poly.pdbx_strand_id
1 'polypeptide(L)' 'MPSQVFSPDIPKTAEEIELEDVIRRLVYRLDEVREDSAEARMILRQLEGIRRGSELFGLLMQEYDMGGMSAVNHW' A
#
# COMPACT_ATOMS: atom_id res chain seq x y z
N MET A 1 -10.06 -29.48 -14.80
CA MET A 1 -10.85 -28.70 -13.83
C MET A 1 -9.95 -27.58 -13.33
N PRO A 2 -10.16 -26.30 -13.70
CA PRO A 2 -9.43 -25.23 -13.03
C PRO A 2 -9.99 -25.10 -11.62
N SER A 3 -9.16 -25.36 -10.62
CA SER A 3 -9.46 -25.03 -9.22
C SER A 3 -9.63 -23.52 -9.15
N GLN A 4 -10.86 -23.05 -8.95
CA GLN A 4 -11.11 -21.69 -8.50
C GLN A 4 -10.44 -21.54 -7.15
N VAL A 5 -9.26 -20.91 -7.13
CA VAL A 5 -8.70 -20.35 -5.91
C VAL A 5 -9.66 -19.25 -5.50
N PHE A 6 -10.62 -19.59 -4.64
CA PHE A 6 -11.33 -18.60 -3.83
C PHE A 6 -10.25 -17.92 -2.99
N SER A 7 -9.73 -16.80 -3.48
CA SER A 7 -9.14 -15.82 -2.59
C SER A 7 -10.34 -15.26 -1.82
N PRO A 8 -10.51 -15.57 -0.52
CA PRO A 8 -11.57 -14.91 0.23
C PRO A 8 -11.33 -13.40 0.08
N ASP A 9 -12.38 -12.63 -0.21
CA ASP A 9 -12.34 -11.18 -0.07
C ASP A 9 -12.01 -10.90 1.39
N ILE A 10 -10.71 -10.82 1.71
CA ILE A 10 -10.26 -10.47 3.05
C ILE A 10 -10.80 -9.06 3.26
N PRO A 11 -11.66 -8.85 4.27
CA PRO A 11 -12.20 -7.53 4.54
C PRO A 11 -11.04 -6.59 4.82
N LYS A 12 -11.03 -5.46 4.13
CA LYS A 12 -10.00 -4.43 4.33
C LYS A 12 -9.98 -3.99 5.79
N THR A 13 -8.79 -3.76 6.32
CA THR A 13 -8.65 -3.16 7.64
C THR A 13 -9.12 -1.70 7.61
N ALA A 14 -9.43 -1.13 8.78
CA ALA A 14 -9.76 0.30 8.88
C ALA A 14 -8.60 1.18 8.35
N GLU A 15 -7.36 0.77 8.59
CA GLU A 15 -6.15 1.45 8.12
C GLU A 15 -6.05 1.43 6.58
N GLU A 16 -6.39 0.30 5.95
CA GLU A 16 -6.41 0.19 4.49
C GLU A 16 -7.49 1.09 3.86
N ILE A 17 -8.67 1.16 4.49
CA ILE A 17 -9.75 2.05 4.04
C ILE A 17 -9.34 3.52 4.17
N GLU A 18 -8.72 3.90 5.29
CA GLU A 18 -8.21 5.27 5.49
C GLU A 18 -7.12 5.63 4.49
N LEU A 19 -6.18 4.71 4.22
CA LEU A 19 -5.13 4.91 3.23
C LEU A 19 -5.70 5.10 1.82
N GLU A 20 -6.69 4.29 1.43
CA GLU A 20 -7.38 4.45 0.15
C GLU A 20 -8.08 5.80 0.03
N ASP A 21 -8.72 6.28 1.10
CA ASP A 21 -9.35 7.59 1.14
C ASP A 21 -8.32 8.71 1.00
N VAL A 22 -7.16 8.59 1.63
CA VAL A 22 -6.04 9.54 1.48
C VAL A 22 -5.52 9.56 0.05
N ILE A 23 -5.24 8.40 -0.54
CA ILE A 23 -4.77 8.29 -1.93
C ILE A 23 -5.80 8.90 -2.88
N ARG A 24 -7.08 8.58 -2.69
CA ARG A 24 -8.17 9.11 -3.51
C ARG A 24 -8.23 10.64 -3.46
N ARG A 25 -8.12 11.24 -2.28
CA ARG A 25 -8.08 12.71 -2.12
C ARG A 25 -6.87 13.34 -2.79
N LEU A 26 -5.70 12.70 -2.71
CA LEU A 26 -4.49 13.19 -3.37
C LEU A 26 -4.62 13.15 -4.89
N VAL A 27 -5.18 12.07 -5.45
CA VAL A 27 -5.42 11.94 -6.91
C VAL A 27 -6.43 12.98 -7.39
N TYR A 28 -7.58 13.11 -6.71
CA TYR A 28 -8.54 14.17 -7.05
C TYR A 28 -7.92 15.55 -7.00
N ARG A 29 -7.10 15.83 -5.98
CA ARG A 29 -6.44 17.12 -5.88
C ARG A 29 -5.42 17.34 -6.99
N LEU A 30 -4.70 16.29 -7.41
CA LEU A 30 -3.76 16.34 -8.52
C LEU A 30 -4.46 16.74 -9.83
N ASP A 31 -5.66 16.21 -10.07
CA ASP A 31 -6.47 16.54 -11.26
C ASP A 31 -6.96 18.00 -11.28
N GLU A 32 -7.10 18.64 -10.12
CA GLU A 32 -7.57 20.03 -10.00
C GLU A 32 -6.45 21.08 -10.12
N VAL A 33 -5.19 20.70 -9.86
CA VAL A 33 -4.08 21.64 -9.81
C VAL A 33 -3.36 21.73 -11.16
N ARG A 34 -2.70 22.87 -11.41
CA ARG A 34 -1.84 23.01 -12.59
C ARG A 34 -0.66 22.04 -12.49
N GLU A 35 -0.41 21.28 -13.56
CA GLU A 35 0.63 20.23 -13.63
C GLU A 35 2.02 20.74 -13.20
N ASP A 36 2.40 21.95 -13.62
CA ASP A 36 3.72 22.53 -13.29
C ASP A 36 3.77 23.23 -11.93
N SER A 37 2.71 23.16 -11.13
CA SER A 37 2.63 23.82 -9.84
C SER A 37 3.52 23.15 -8.79
N ALA A 38 3.90 23.92 -7.77
CA ALA A 38 4.58 23.36 -6.59
C ALA A 38 3.68 22.34 -5.86
N GLU A 39 2.36 22.55 -5.89
CA GLU A 39 1.37 21.67 -5.29
C GLU A 39 1.30 20.31 -6.00
N ALA A 40 1.24 20.29 -7.34
CA ALA A 40 1.30 19.06 -8.13
C ALA A 40 2.57 18.25 -7.83
N ARG A 41 3.74 18.92 -7.80
CA ARG A 41 5.01 18.27 -7.43
C ARG A 41 5.02 17.72 -6.00
N MET A 42 4.35 18.38 -5.06
CA MET A 42 4.24 17.91 -3.68
C MET A 42 3.36 16.66 -3.60
N ILE A 43 2.19 16.69 -4.26
CA ILE A 43 1.26 15.56 -4.29
C ILE A 43 1.92 14.33 -4.93
N LEU A 44 2.62 14.50 -6.06
CA LEU A 44 3.36 13.42 -6.71
C LEU A 44 4.42 12.79 -5.79
N ARG A 45 5.13 13.60 -4.98
CA ARG A 45 6.09 13.07 -3.99
C ARG A 45 5.40 12.28 -2.88
N GLN A 46 4.22 12.72 -2.44
CA GLN A 46 3.45 12.00 -1.42
C GLN A 46 2.98 10.64 -1.94
N LEU A 47 2.44 10.60 -3.16
CA LEU A 47 2.04 9.36 -3.83
C LEU A 47 3.21 8.40 -4.04
N GLU A 48 4.37 8.92 -4.45
CA GLU A 48 5.60 8.12 -4.57
C GLU A 48 6.09 7.58 -3.21
N GLY A 49 5.97 8.37 -2.14
CA GLY A 49 6.28 7.93 -0.78
C GLY A 49 5.39 6.77 -0.32
N ILE A 50 4.08 6.87 -0.60
CA ILE A 50 3.10 5.82 -0.31
C ILE A 50 3.46 4.55 -1.09
N ARG A 51 3.70 4.64 -2.41
CA ARG A 51 4.08 3.50 -3.26
C ARG A 51 5.30 2.77 -2.70
N ARG A 52 6.38 3.50 -2.39
CA ARG A 52 7.60 2.91 -1.81
C ARG A 52 7.34 2.26 -0.46
N GLY A 53 6.53 2.88 0.40
CA GLY A 53 6.14 2.31 1.68
C GLY A 53 5.44 0.96 1.51
N SER A 54 4.47 0.88 0.58
CA SER A 54 3.76 -0.37 0.27
C SER A 54 4.66 -1.45 -0.32
N GLU A 55 5.58 -1.09 -1.23
CA GLU A 55 6.58 -2.02 -1.78
C GLU A 55 7.51 -2.57 -0.69
N LEU A 56 8.00 -1.71 0.20
CA LEU A 56 8.84 -2.11 1.33
C LEU A 56 8.07 -3.03 2.29
N PHE A 57 6.81 -2.72 2.59
CA PHE A 57 5.98 -3.60 3.42
C PHE A 57 5.77 -4.97 2.76
N GLY A 58 5.50 -5.01 1.46
CA GLY A 58 5.39 -6.26 0.70
C GLY A 58 6.66 -7.11 0.78
N LEU A 59 7.84 -6.49 0.64
CA LEU A 59 9.13 -7.19 0.80
C LEU A 59 9.32 -7.72 2.22
N LEU A 60 8.98 -6.95 3.26
CA LEU A 60 9.07 -7.39 4.66
C LEU A 60 8.18 -8.61 4.93
N MET A 61 6.96 -8.61 4.39
CA MET A 61 6.04 -9.74 4.52
C MET A 61 6.56 -10.97 3.78
N GLN A 62 7.16 -10.80 2.59
CA GLN A 62 7.81 -11.90 1.87
C GLN A 62 8.98 -12.51 2.66
N GLU A 63 9.83 -11.67 3.27
CA GLU A 63 10.92 -12.15 4.14
C GLU A 63 10.38 -12.84 5.40
N TYR A 64 9.30 -12.34 5.99
CA TYR A 64 8.62 -12.99 7.12
C TYR A 64 8.07 -14.37 6.76
N ASP A 65 7.43 -14.49 5.60
CA ASP A 65 6.85 -15.75 5.11
C ASP A 65 7.94 -16.75 4.67
N MET A 66 9.00 -16.28 4.01
CA MET A 66 10.16 -17.11 3.61
C MET A 66 11.00 -17.56 4.80
N GLY A 67 11.09 -16.73 5.85
CA GLY A 67 11.83 -17.01 7.09
C GLY A 67 11.06 -17.86 8.11
N GLY A 68 9.97 -18.52 7.69
CA GLY A 68 9.02 -19.25 8.53
C GLY A 68 9.61 -19.83 9.82
N MET A 69 9.14 -19.33 10.97
CA MET A 69 9.38 -19.93 12.30
C MET A 69 10.82 -20.39 12.59
N SER A 70 11.72 -19.45 12.91
CA SER A 70 12.90 -19.77 13.74
C SER A 70 13.04 -18.87 14.99
N ALA A 71 12.33 -17.74 15.07
CA ALA A 71 12.53 -16.78 16.17
C ALA A 71 11.50 -16.82 17.32
N VAL A 72 10.48 -17.69 17.29
CA VAL A 72 9.40 -17.70 18.33
C VAL A 72 9.61 -18.77 19.42
N ASN A 73 10.80 -19.40 19.50
CA ASN A 73 11.15 -20.35 20.58
C ASN A 73 12.32 -19.87 21.44
N HIS A 74 12.48 -18.56 21.64
CA HIS A 74 13.48 -18.03 22.57
C HIS A 74 13.00 -16.83 23.37
N TRP A 75 11.83 -16.94 24.02
CA TRP A 75 11.52 -16.22 25.26
C TRP A 75 10.68 -17.12 26.17
#